data_AF-A0A953ZZQ9-F1
#
_entry.id   AF-A0A953ZZQ9-F1
#
_cell.length_a   1.000
_cell.length_b   1.000
_cell.length_c   1.000
_cell.angle_alpha   90.00
_cell.angle_beta   90.00
_cell.angle_gamma   90.00
#
_symmetry.space_group_name_H-M   'P 1'
#
loop_
_entity.id
_entity.type
_entity.pdbx_description
1 polymer ?
#
loop_
_entity_poly.entity_id
_entity_poly.type
_entity_poly.pdbx_seq_one_letter_code
_entity_poly.pdbx_strand_id
1 'polypeptide(L)'
;GNGYSEEWHAEAAKRGLPNVPNSVDGLACYTDEKNIQLFARHNVLTPEETRSRLNIQFEAYCNSVAIESQSALSIARTMILPAAQKTQRDVAESIAAAKALGLAIDRQAQRLRDMTMRIEAFVQCIDELAAAFEQAEGHHGSEFEHAKVYRDAVIPAMARLRVEADQLETMTDDDYWPLPKYRELLFLQ
;
A
#
# COMPACT_ATOMS: atom_id res chain seq x y z
N GLY A 1 27.80 -14.30 -8.57
CA GLY A 1 27.83 -13.63 -7.26
C GLY A 1 26.42 -13.41 -6.77
N ASN A 2 26.23 -13.07 -5.49
CA ASN A 2 24.92 -12.76 -4.92
C ASN A 2 24.45 -11.37 -5.37
N GLY A 3 23.55 -11.32 -6.36
CA GLY A 3 23.03 -10.09 -6.94
C GLY A 3 22.12 -9.25 -6.04
N TYR A 4 21.77 -9.76 -4.84
CA TYR A 4 20.91 -9.07 -3.87
C TYR A 4 21.69 -8.49 -2.68
N SER A 5 23.01 -8.70 -2.64
CA SER A 5 23.85 -8.21 -1.53
C SER A 5 24.07 -6.70 -1.60
N GLU A 6 24.14 -6.04 -0.44
CA GLU A 6 24.54 -4.63 -0.35
C GLU A 6 25.93 -4.40 -0.97
N GLU A 7 26.83 -5.37 -0.81
CA GLU A 7 28.15 -5.38 -1.44
C GLU A 7 28.05 -5.26 -2.97
N TRP A 8 27.11 -5.99 -3.59
CA TRP A 8 26.86 -5.90 -5.01
C TRP A 8 26.25 -4.56 -5.42
N HIS A 9 25.31 -4.02 -4.64
CA HIS A 9 24.75 -2.69 -4.92
C HIS A 9 25.83 -1.60 -4.90
N ALA A 10 26.73 -1.64 -3.91
CA ALA A 10 27.87 -0.72 -3.82
C ALA A 10 28.85 -0.90 -5.00
N GLU A 11 29.16 -2.14 -5.37
CA GLU A 11 30.04 -2.46 -6.49
C GLU A 11 29.43 -2.07 -7.85
N ALA A 12 28.12 -2.28 -8.04
CA ALA A 12 27.39 -1.87 -9.22
C ALA A 12 27.40 -0.34 -9.38
N ALA A 13 27.20 0.40 -8.29
CA ALA A 13 27.30 1.86 -8.27
C ALA A 13 28.71 2.33 -8.65
N LYS A 14 29.78 1.70 -8.12
CA LYS A 14 31.17 1.98 -8.52
C LYS A 14 31.42 1.76 -10.01
N ARG A 15 30.74 0.79 -10.62
CA ARG A 15 30.83 0.47 -12.05
C ARG A 15 29.96 1.38 -12.92
N GLY A 16 29.21 2.32 -12.33
CA GLY A 16 28.28 3.17 -13.06
C GLY A 16 27.06 2.43 -13.60
N LEU A 17 26.74 1.26 -13.05
CA LEU A 17 25.55 0.51 -13.44
C LEU A 17 24.32 1.20 -12.83
N PRO A 18 23.30 1.55 -13.64
CA PRO A 18 22.11 2.23 -13.14
C PRO A 18 21.33 1.30 -12.21
N ASN A 19 20.86 1.86 -11.09
CA ASN A 19 19.93 1.22 -10.17
C ASN A 19 18.74 2.14 -9.96
N VAL A 20 17.60 1.79 -10.57
CA VAL A 20 16.38 2.60 -10.54
C VAL A 20 15.29 1.79 -9.82
N PRO A 21 15.06 2.04 -8.53
CA PRO A 21 14.27 1.13 -7.68
C PRO A 21 12.77 1.29 -7.83
N ASN A 22 12.29 2.34 -8.53
CA ASN A 22 10.86 2.59 -8.69
C ASN A 22 10.46 2.61 -10.17
N SER A 23 9.23 2.15 -10.42
CA SER A 23 8.69 2.00 -11.78
C SER A 23 8.59 3.32 -12.53
N VAL A 24 8.26 4.42 -11.86
CA VAL A 24 8.07 5.73 -12.50
C VAL A 24 9.39 6.25 -13.09
N ASP A 25 10.47 6.25 -12.30
CA ASP A 25 11.78 6.67 -12.78
C ASP A 25 12.34 5.66 -13.81
N GLY A 26 12.04 4.37 -13.64
CA GLY A 26 12.44 3.34 -14.59
C GLY A 26 11.77 3.51 -15.96
N LEU A 27 10.48 3.85 -15.97
CA LEU A 27 9.73 4.19 -17.18
C LEU A 27 10.26 5.48 -17.82
N ALA A 28 10.62 6.49 -17.03
CA ALA A 28 11.17 7.74 -17.57
C ALA A 28 12.44 7.54 -18.42
N CYS A 29 13.25 6.52 -18.11
CA CYS A 29 14.41 6.14 -18.92
C CYS A 29 14.05 5.62 -20.32
N TYR A 30 12.80 5.28 -20.60
CA TYR A 30 12.36 4.77 -21.91
C TYR A 30 12.64 5.77 -23.04
N THR A 31 12.57 7.07 -22.72
CA THR A 31 12.87 8.18 -23.63
C THR A 31 14.31 8.70 -23.52
N ASP A 32 15.23 7.97 -22.88
CA ASP A 32 16.66 8.31 -22.94
C ASP A 32 17.11 8.38 -24.40
N GLU A 33 17.96 9.36 -24.72
CA GLU A 33 18.42 9.60 -26.10
C GLU A 33 19.02 8.33 -26.74
N LYS A 34 19.79 7.56 -25.97
CA LYS A 34 20.36 6.27 -26.42
C LYS A 34 19.28 5.25 -26.85
N ASN A 35 18.13 5.26 -26.17
CA ASN A 35 17.04 4.32 -26.41
C ASN A 35 16.21 4.77 -27.62
N ILE A 36 15.91 6.06 -27.72
CA ILE A 36 15.24 6.64 -28.89
C ILE A 36 16.04 6.38 -30.16
N GLN A 37 17.36 6.64 -30.13
CA GLN A 37 18.24 6.39 -31.27
C GLN A 37 18.33 4.91 -31.63
N LEU A 38 18.33 4.01 -30.63
CA LEU A 38 18.32 2.57 -30.86
C LEU A 38 17.05 2.16 -31.61
N PHE A 39 15.87 2.56 -31.11
CA PHE A 39 14.59 2.20 -31.75
C PHE A 39 14.47 2.78 -33.16
N ALA A 40 14.87 4.04 -33.35
CA ALA A 40 14.84 4.69 -34.65
C ALA A 40 15.79 4.04 -35.65
N ARG A 41 17.02 3.71 -35.25
CA ARG A 41 18.02 3.05 -36.13
C ARG A 41 17.52 1.70 -36.65
N HIS A 42 16.79 0.97 -35.82
CA HIS A 42 16.28 -0.36 -36.16
C HIS A 42 14.86 -0.32 -36.77
N ASN A 43 14.31 0.88 -37.04
CA ASN A 43 12.94 1.08 -37.55
C ASN A 43 11.87 0.36 -36.71
N VAL A 44 12.07 0.33 -35.37
CA VAL A 44 11.13 -0.29 -34.43
C VAL A 44 10.09 0.72 -33.96
N LEU A 45 10.55 1.93 -33.58
CA LEU A 45 9.69 3.05 -33.18
C LEU A 45 10.31 4.36 -33.63
N THR A 46 9.46 5.33 -33.94
CA THR A 46 9.85 6.73 -34.10
C THR A 46 10.00 7.42 -32.74
N PRO A 47 10.67 8.59 -32.67
CA PRO A 47 10.76 9.37 -31.44
C PRO A 47 9.40 9.77 -30.86
N GLU A 48 8.43 10.08 -31.73
CA GLU A 48 7.06 10.43 -31.34
C GLU A 48 6.33 9.21 -30.76
N GLU A 49 6.41 8.06 -31.43
CA GLU A 49 5.82 6.81 -30.94
C GLU A 49 6.41 6.38 -29.59
N THR A 50 7.71 6.60 -29.40
CA THR A 50 8.40 6.28 -28.13
C THR A 50 7.84 7.11 -26.97
N ARG A 51 7.61 8.41 -27.19
CA ARG A 51 7.00 9.31 -26.20
C ARG A 51 5.53 8.96 -25.93
N SER A 52 4.76 8.70 -26.99
CA SER A 52 3.36 8.30 -26.84
C SER A 52 3.21 6.99 -26.06
N ARG A 53 4.09 6.00 -26.30
CA ARG A 53 4.13 4.77 -25.51
C ARG A 53 4.47 5.02 -24.05
N LEU A 54 5.41 5.92 -23.76
CA LEU A 54 5.75 6.28 -22.39
C LEU A 54 4.53 6.85 -21.65
N ASN A 55 3.78 7.76 -22.27
CA ASN A 55 2.58 8.34 -21.65
C ASN A 55 1.52 7.28 -21.35
N ILE A 56 1.28 6.34 -22.28
CA ILE A 56 0.36 5.21 -22.06
C ILE A 56 0.81 4.35 -20.87
N GLN A 57 2.12 4.13 -20.71
CA GLN A 57 2.63 3.34 -19.58
C GLN A 57 2.48 4.07 -18.25
N PHE A 58 2.62 5.39 -18.21
CA PHE A 58 2.32 6.17 -17.01
C PHE A 58 0.83 6.15 -16.68
N GLU A 59 -0.05 6.28 -17.68
CA GLU A 59 -1.49 6.17 -17.48
C GLU A 59 -1.87 4.78 -16.93
N ALA A 60 -1.33 3.71 -17.52
CA ALA A 60 -1.54 2.34 -17.05
C ALA A 60 -1.04 2.14 -15.60
N TYR A 61 0.11 2.71 -15.26
CA TYR A 61 0.63 2.71 -13.89
C TYR A 61 -0.33 3.41 -12.92
N CYS A 62 -0.75 4.64 -13.23
CA CYS A 62 -1.69 5.39 -12.40
C CYS A 62 -3.00 4.62 -12.21
N ASN A 63 -3.58 4.09 -13.29
CA ASN A 63 -4.83 3.33 -13.26
C ASN A 63 -4.72 2.07 -12.39
N SER A 64 -3.61 1.34 -12.47
CA SER A 64 -3.39 0.15 -11.62
C SER A 64 -3.38 0.53 -10.14
N VAL A 65 -2.58 1.54 -9.77
CA VAL A 65 -2.48 2.01 -8.38
C VAL A 65 -3.82 2.58 -7.90
N ALA A 66 -4.56 3.27 -8.77
CA ALA A 66 -5.88 3.80 -8.47
C ALA A 66 -6.88 2.70 -8.08
N ILE A 67 -6.96 1.63 -8.88
CA ILE A 67 -7.82 0.47 -8.61
C ILE A 67 -7.43 -0.20 -7.29
N GLU A 68 -6.14 -0.40 -7.07
CA GLU A 68 -5.64 -1.01 -5.82
C GLU A 68 -5.98 -0.14 -4.60
N SER A 69 -5.84 1.18 -4.71
CA SER A 69 -6.15 2.15 -3.65
C SER A 69 -7.64 2.15 -3.29
N GLN A 70 -8.51 2.22 -4.30
CA GLN A 70 -9.96 2.16 -4.10
C GLN A 70 -10.39 0.82 -3.50
N SER A 71 -9.80 -0.28 -3.98
CA SER A 71 -10.06 -1.62 -3.45
C SER A 71 -9.63 -1.73 -1.98
N ALA A 72 -8.44 -1.22 -1.64
CA ALA A 72 -7.94 -1.18 -0.26
C ALA A 72 -8.84 -0.35 0.65
N LEU A 73 -9.28 0.85 0.22
CA LEU A 73 -10.23 1.68 0.97
C LEU A 73 -11.57 0.97 1.19
N SER A 74 -12.08 0.31 0.15
CA SER A 74 -13.33 -0.44 0.23
C SER A 74 -13.23 -1.58 1.26
N ILE A 75 -12.18 -2.41 1.18
CA ILE A 75 -11.93 -3.50 2.12
C ILE A 75 -11.75 -2.96 3.54
N ALA A 76 -10.96 -1.90 3.72
CA ALA A 76 -10.71 -1.30 5.02
C ALA A 76 -12.00 -0.81 5.69
N ARG A 77 -12.83 -0.07 4.95
CA ARG A 77 -14.08 0.53 5.46
C ARG A 77 -15.19 -0.48 5.68
N THR A 78 -15.35 -1.45 4.78
CA THR A 78 -16.53 -2.32 4.75
C THR A 78 -16.31 -3.68 5.40
N MET A 79 -15.06 -4.12 5.52
CA MET A 79 -14.73 -5.45 6.05
C MET A 79 -13.92 -5.34 7.35
N ILE A 80 -12.72 -4.76 7.29
CA ILE A 80 -11.77 -4.78 8.41
C ILE A 80 -12.25 -3.93 9.59
N LEU A 81 -12.60 -2.66 9.34
CA LEU A 81 -13.01 -1.75 10.40
C LEU A 81 -14.25 -2.26 11.16
N PRO A 82 -15.33 -2.72 10.50
CA PRO A 82 -16.49 -3.29 11.20
C PRO A 82 -16.15 -4.55 12.01
N ALA A 83 -15.27 -5.42 11.51
CA ALA A 83 -14.84 -6.62 12.24
C ALA A 83 -14.08 -6.27 13.53
N ALA A 84 -13.14 -5.32 13.44
CA ALA A 84 -12.40 -4.84 14.59
C ALA A 84 -13.32 -4.17 15.63
N GLN A 85 -14.27 -3.34 15.20
CA GLN A 85 -15.23 -2.69 16.09
C GLN A 85 -16.18 -3.68 16.79
N LYS A 86 -16.59 -4.76 16.11
CA LYS A 86 -17.37 -5.84 16.75
C LYS A 86 -16.57 -6.53 17.85
N THR A 87 -15.32 -6.92 17.56
CA THR A 87 -14.45 -7.53 18.58
C THR A 87 -14.22 -6.57 19.75
N GLN A 88 -14.01 -5.27 19.48
CA GLN A 88 -13.82 -4.25 20.52
C GLN A 88 -15.04 -4.15 21.43
N ARG A 89 -16.26 -4.17 20.87
CA ARG A 89 -17.50 -4.16 21.64
C ARG A 89 -17.58 -5.37 22.58
N ASP A 90 -17.36 -6.57 22.06
CA ASP A 90 -17.54 -7.80 22.84
C ASP A 90 -16.49 -7.90 23.97
N VAL A 91 -15.26 -7.44 23.72
CA VAL A 91 -14.22 -7.29 24.75
C VAL A 91 -14.65 -6.26 25.81
N ALA A 92 -15.22 -5.12 25.40
CA ALA A 92 -15.68 -4.09 26.33
C ALA A 92 -16.85 -4.58 27.21
N GLU A 93 -17.80 -5.31 26.64
CA GLU A 93 -18.92 -5.92 27.37
C GLU A 93 -18.43 -6.94 28.41
N SER A 94 -17.48 -7.80 28.03
CA SER A 94 -16.85 -8.76 28.94
C SER A 94 -16.17 -8.07 30.13
N ILE A 95 -15.41 -7.01 29.87
CA ILE A 95 -14.74 -6.21 30.91
C ILE A 95 -15.76 -5.51 31.81
N ALA A 96 -16.83 -4.96 31.25
CA ALA A 96 -17.89 -4.31 32.02
C ALA A 96 -18.58 -5.29 32.98
N ALA A 97 -18.91 -6.51 32.49
CA ALA A 97 -19.51 -7.56 33.30
C ALA A 97 -18.60 -8.00 34.46
N ALA A 98 -17.31 -8.20 34.20
CA ALA A 98 -16.34 -8.58 35.25
C ALA A 98 -16.16 -7.47 36.30
N LYS A 99 -16.12 -6.20 35.88
CA LYS A 99 -16.05 -5.05 36.81
C LYS A 99 -17.31 -4.92 37.66
N ALA A 100 -18.49 -5.21 37.11
CA ALA A 100 -19.75 -5.20 37.86
C ALA A 100 -19.76 -6.23 39.02
N LEU A 101 -18.98 -7.32 38.89
CA LEU A 101 -18.76 -8.31 39.94
C LEU A 101 -17.64 -7.92 40.93
N GLY A 102 -17.04 -6.74 40.79
CA GLY A 102 -15.96 -6.25 41.65
C GLY A 102 -14.59 -6.86 41.36
N LEU A 103 -14.39 -7.50 40.20
CA LEU A 103 -13.11 -8.09 39.83
C LEU A 103 -12.12 -7.02 39.33
N ALA A 104 -10.88 -7.08 39.81
CA ALA A 104 -9.79 -6.25 39.31
C ALA A 104 -9.15 -6.87 38.06
N ILE A 105 -9.42 -6.30 36.89
CA ILE A 105 -9.04 -6.84 35.58
C ILE A 105 -8.22 -5.84 34.73
N ASP A 106 -7.17 -5.26 35.33
CA ASP A 106 -6.40 -4.18 34.72
C ASP A 106 -5.74 -4.56 33.39
N ARG A 107 -5.26 -5.81 33.26
CA ARG A 107 -4.64 -6.30 32.01
C ARG A 107 -5.64 -6.38 30.86
N GLN A 108 -6.88 -6.79 31.13
CA GLN A 108 -7.92 -6.85 30.10
C GLN A 108 -8.34 -5.44 29.68
N ALA A 109 -8.47 -4.53 30.64
CA ALA A 109 -8.70 -3.11 30.37
C ALA A 109 -7.58 -2.50 29.52
N GLN A 110 -6.32 -2.86 29.76
CA GLN A 110 -5.20 -2.41 28.94
C GLN A 110 -5.31 -2.94 27.50
N ARG A 111 -5.59 -4.24 27.31
CA ARG A 111 -5.79 -4.81 25.97
C ARG A 111 -6.89 -4.09 25.18
N LEU A 112 -7.99 -3.72 25.82
CA LEU A 112 -9.06 -2.95 25.17
C LEU A 112 -8.58 -1.55 24.76
N ARG A 113 -7.78 -0.87 25.60
CA ARG A 113 -7.18 0.43 25.24
C ARG A 113 -6.26 0.29 24.03
N ASP A 114 -5.38 -0.71 24.03
CA ASP A 114 -4.46 -0.96 22.92
C ASP A 114 -5.22 -1.19 21.61
N MET A 115 -6.26 -2.03 21.65
CA MET A 115 -7.13 -2.27 20.49
C MET A 115 -7.84 -0.99 20.02
N THR A 116 -8.32 -0.18 20.96
CA THR A 116 -8.99 1.09 20.64
C THR A 116 -8.05 2.06 19.93
N MET A 117 -6.80 2.18 20.41
CA MET A 117 -5.78 3.01 19.77
C MET A 117 -5.45 2.50 18.35
N ARG A 118 -5.43 1.18 18.13
CA ARG A 118 -5.19 0.60 16.80
C ARG A 118 -6.35 0.84 15.84
N ILE A 119 -7.59 0.71 16.31
CA ILE A 119 -8.76 1.04 15.49
C ILE A 119 -8.72 2.52 15.10
N GLU A 120 -8.39 3.42 16.03
CA GLU A 120 -8.27 4.85 15.74
C GLU A 120 -7.16 5.13 14.70
N ALA A 121 -5.97 4.55 14.88
CA ALA A 121 -4.87 4.69 13.93
C ALA A 121 -5.23 4.15 12.53
N PHE A 122 -5.99 3.05 12.48
CA PHE A 122 -6.49 2.49 11.23
C PHE A 122 -7.49 3.41 10.54
N VAL A 123 -8.42 4.01 11.28
CA VAL A 123 -9.36 5.02 10.75
C VAL A 123 -8.59 6.22 10.21
N GLN A 124 -7.60 6.73 10.94
CA GLN A 124 -6.75 7.80 10.45
C GLN A 124 -6.03 7.43 9.14
N CYS A 125 -5.51 6.20 9.02
CA CYS A 125 -4.86 5.75 7.78
C CYS A 125 -5.85 5.63 6.60
N ILE A 126 -7.11 5.27 6.87
CA ILE A 126 -8.18 5.28 5.85
C ILE A 126 -8.39 6.71 5.32
N ASP A 127 -8.47 7.69 6.22
CA ASP A 127 -8.68 9.09 5.86
C ASP A 127 -7.47 9.67 5.12
N GLU A 128 -6.24 9.36 5.56
CA GLU A 128 -5.01 9.74 4.88
C GLU A 128 -4.94 9.18 3.46
N LEU A 129 -5.24 7.89 3.28
CA LEU A 129 -5.26 7.28 1.95
C LEU A 129 -6.36 7.88 1.07
N ALA A 130 -7.55 8.13 1.61
CA ALA A 130 -8.64 8.75 0.87
C ALA A 130 -8.26 10.15 0.39
N ALA A 131 -7.67 10.97 1.26
CA ALA A 131 -7.21 12.32 0.90
C ALA A 131 -6.08 12.28 -0.14
N ALA A 132 -5.10 11.38 0.02
CA ALA A 132 -4.01 11.21 -0.95
C ALA A 132 -4.54 10.76 -2.33
N PHE A 133 -5.53 9.87 -2.34
CA PHE A 133 -6.19 9.39 -3.55
C PHE A 133 -6.98 10.52 -4.24
N GLU A 134 -7.79 11.28 -3.49
CA GLU A 134 -8.53 12.44 -4.03
C GLU A 134 -7.59 13.50 -4.61
N GLN A 135 -6.46 13.76 -3.94
CA GLN A 135 -5.44 14.67 -4.45
C GLN A 135 -4.81 14.16 -5.76
N ALA A 136 -4.56 12.85 -5.86
CA ALA A 136 -4.03 12.24 -7.08
C ALA A 136 -5.03 12.38 -8.23
N GLU A 137 -6.31 12.03 -8.02
CA GLU A 137 -7.36 12.13 -9.04
C GLU A 137 -7.65 13.58 -9.46
N GLY A 138 -7.43 14.54 -8.57
CA GLY A 138 -7.52 15.97 -8.87
C GLY A 138 -6.32 16.54 -9.65
N HIS A 139 -5.33 15.72 -10.01
CA HIS A 139 -4.13 16.19 -10.71
C HIS A 139 -4.42 16.46 -12.20
N HIS A 140 -4.04 17.66 -12.67
CA HIS A 140 -4.21 18.08 -14.06
C HIS A 140 -2.88 18.35 -14.80
N GLY A 141 -1.76 17.93 -14.21
CA GLY A 141 -0.44 18.01 -14.86
C GLY A 141 -0.19 16.87 -15.85
N SER A 142 1.05 16.76 -16.32
CA SER A 142 1.48 15.67 -17.21
C SER A 142 1.33 14.30 -16.56
N GLU A 143 1.21 13.25 -17.37
CA GLU A 143 1.10 11.85 -16.94
C GLU A 143 2.28 11.43 -16.05
N PHE A 144 3.48 11.96 -16.29
CA PHE A 144 4.66 11.72 -15.46
C PHE A 144 4.52 12.29 -14.05
N GLU A 145 4.08 13.55 -13.93
CA GLU A 145 3.83 14.17 -12.62
C GLU A 145 2.67 13.50 -11.89
N HIS A 146 1.64 13.08 -12.61
CA HIS A 146 0.56 12.28 -12.04
C HIS A 146 1.08 10.94 -11.47
N ALA A 147 1.92 10.22 -12.22
CA ALA A 147 2.54 8.99 -11.76
C ALA A 147 3.43 9.19 -10.52
N LYS A 148 4.12 10.34 -10.42
CA LYS A 148 4.89 10.69 -9.22
C LYS A 148 4.00 10.92 -8.01
N VAL A 149 2.84 11.58 -8.15
CA VAL A 149 1.88 11.74 -7.05
C VAL A 149 1.43 10.37 -6.52
N TYR A 150 1.08 9.45 -7.42
CA TYR A 150 0.74 8.07 -7.03
C TYR A 150 1.88 7.36 -6.30
N ARG A 151 3.11 7.47 -6.82
CA ARG A 151 4.31 6.87 -6.20
C ARG A 151 4.62 7.46 -4.82
N ASP A 152 4.54 8.77 -4.67
CA ASP A 152 5.09 9.49 -3.52
C ASP A 152 4.05 9.71 -2.40
N ALA A 153 2.77 9.75 -2.73
CA ALA A 153 1.69 9.98 -1.76
C ALA A 153 0.81 8.75 -1.54
N VAL A 154 0.28 8.16 -2.63
CA VAL A 154 -0.74 7.11 -2.55
C VAL A 154 -0.16 5.76 -2.11
N ILE A 155 0.92 5.29 -2.77
CA ILE A 155 1.56 4.01 -2.41
C ILE A 155 2.03 3.99 -0.93
N PRO A 156 2.71 5.03 -0.42
CA PRO A 156 3.08 5.07 0.99
C PRO A 156 1.88 5.09 1.95
N ALA A 157 0.78 5.76 1.58
CA ALA A 157 -0.44 5.75 2.39
C ALA A 157 -1.09 4.36 2.42
N MET A 158 -1.15 3.65 1.28
CA MET A 158 -1.60 2.25 1.23
C MET A 158 -0.73 1.34 2.10
N ALA A 159 0.58 1.53 2.09
CA ALA A 159 1.50 0.74 2.91
C ALA A 159 1.25 0.96 4.41
N ARG A 160 1.02 2.20 4.86
CA ARG A 160 0.66 2.50 6.26
C ARG A 160 -0.67 1.86 6.66
N LEU A 161 -1.69 2.00 5.80
CA LEU A 161 -3.00 1.38 6.01
C LEU A 161 -2.86 -0.14 6.19
N ARG A 162 -2.04 -0.79 5.35
CA ARG A 162 -1.77 -2.22 5.44
C ARG A 162 -1.12 -2.61 6.77
N VAL A 163 -0.13 -1.84 7.24
CA VAL A 163 0.54 -2.13 8.52
C VAL A 163 -0.45 -2.13 9.68
N GLU A 164 -1.39 -1.18 9.73
CA GLU A 164 -2.41 -1.16 10.78
C GLU A 164 -3.46 -2.28 10.59
N ALA A 165 -3.82 -2.64 9.35
CA ALA A 165 -4.66 -3.80 9.07
C ALA A 165 -4.04 -5.11 9.59
N ASP A 166 -2.77 -5.35 9.30
CA ASP A 166 -2.03 -6.55 9.74
C ASP A 166 -1.97 -6.63 11.27
N GLN A 167 -1.90 -5.49 11.96
CA GLN A 167 -1.94 -5.46 13.42
C GLN A 167 -3.35 -5.75 13.96
N LEU A 168 -4.40 -5.21 13.33
CA LEU A 168 -5.79 -5.51 13.69
C LEU A 168 -6.12 -6.99 13.48
N GLU A 169 -5.55 -7.66 12.47
CA GLU A 169 -5.69 -9.11 12.27
C GLU A 169 -5.27 -9.90 13.52
N THR A 170 -4.21 -9.46 14.19
CA THR A 170 -3.69 -10.16 15.38
C THR A 170 -4.53 -9.93 16.65
N MET A 171 -5.36 -8.88 16.65
CA MET A 171 -6.18 -8.48 17.80
C MET A 171 -7.65 -8.87 17.66
N THR A 172 -8.11 -9.05 16.43
CA THR A 172 -9.49 -9.42 16.07
C THR A 172 -9.66 -10.93 16.19
N ASP A 173 -10.81 -11.37 16.69
CA ASP A 173 -11.13 -12.79 16.74
C ASP A 173 -11.20 -13.38 15.33
N ASP A 174 -10.80 -14.64 15.18
CA ASP A 174 -10.84 -15.38 13.90
C ASP A 174 -12.28 -15.48 13.37
N ASP A 175 -13.25 -15.63 14.29
CA ASP A 175 -14.68 -15.70 13.96
C ASP A 175 -15.22 -14.39 13.36
N TYR A 176 -14.60 -13.25 13.67
CA TYR A 176 -14.98 -11.94 13.15
C TYR A 176 -14.13 -11.52 11.95
N TRP A 177 -12.93 -12.08 11.78
CA TRP A 177 -12.00 -11.65 10.75
C TRP A 177 -12.50 -12.06 9.35
N PRO A 178 -12.74 -11.12 8.44
CA PRO A 178 -13.48 -11.39 7.21
C PRO A 178 -12.60 -11.85 6.05
N LEU A 179 -11.27 -11.86 6.21
CA LEU A 179 -10.32 -12.18 5.16
C LEU A 179 -9.58 -13.48 5.50
N PRO A 180 -9.32 -14.34 4.52
CA PRO A 180 -8.51 -15.54 4.76
C PRO A 180 -7.09 -15.13 5.15
N LYS A 181 -6.58 -15.72 6.23
CA LYS A 181 -5.22 -15.47 6.69
C LYS A 181 -4.22 -16.12 5.75
N TYR A 182 -2.98 -15.62 5.74
CA TYR A 182 -1.92 -16.17 4.88
C TYR A 182 -1.72 -17.68 5.06
N ARG A 183 -1.83 -18.18 6.29
CA ARG A 183 -1.73 -19.61 6.56
C ARG A 183 -2.82 -20.42 5.84
N GLU A 184 -4.02 -19.88 5.75
CA GLU A 184 -5.16 -20.54 5.13
C GLU A 184 -4.99 -20.56 3.61
N LEU A 185 -4.65 -19.40 3.03
CA LEU A 185 -4.37 -19.28 1.61
C LEU A 185 -3.23 -20.19 1.11
N LEU A 186 -2.21 -20.40 1.94
CA LEU A 186 -1.00 -21.12 1.55
C LEU A 186 -1.05 -22.63 1.86
N PHE A 187 -1.80 -23.06 2.87
CA PHE A 187 -1.71 -24.44 3.37
C PHE A 187 -3.06 -25.14 3.59
N LEU A 188 -4.18 -24.41 3.58
CA LEU A 188 -5.52 -24.96 3.78
C LEU A 188 -6.35 -24.74 2.51
N GLN A 189 -5.99 -25.46 1.44
CA GLN A 189 -6.81 -25.62 0.24
C GLN A 189 -7.67 -26.89 0.34
#